data_AF-A0A7V6JK60-F1
#
_entry.id   AF-A0A7V6JK60-F1
#
_cell.length_a   1.000
_cell.length_b   1.000
_cell.length_c   1.000
_cell.angle_alpha   90.00
_cell.angle_beta   90.00
_cell.angle_gamma   90.00
#
_symmetry.space_group_name_H-M   'P 1'
#
loop_
_entity.id
_entity.type
_entity.pdbx_description
1 polymer ?
#
loop_
_entity_poly.entity_id
_entity_poly.type
_entity_poly.pdbx_seq_one_letter_code
_entity_poly.pdbx_strand_id
1 'polypeptide(L)'
;MKQYLTLEDLNSLTFSQKQALKLLWLPAVNDRAVASVCKDAENDIYEDLEFVVGEVIISERGTITLKRLRMPEELTDDEEIPANEEESPEEVFYDVFDPGDYFLKENCLPLFNIGQLINCLRNTKAGQGGFSLDIPPASGIEAEEGYRISDRFGEVDRDDELIDLLFKILKEQL
;
A
#
# COMPACT_ATOMS: atom_id res chain seq x y z
N MET A 1 10.11 9.25 11.35
CA MET A 1 8.85 8.57 11.71
C MET A 1 8.29 7.92 10.48
N LYS A 2 8.24 6.58 10.50
CA LYS A 2 7.69 5.76 9.43
C LYS A 2 6.21 6.12 9.16
N GLN A 3 5.85 6.28 7.88
CA GLN A 3 4.52 6.77 7.44
C GLN A 3 3.65 5.71 6.77
N TYR A 4 4.29 4.67 6.21
CA TYR A 4 3.66 3.57 5.50
C TYR A 4 4.28 2.25 5.97
N LEU A 5 3.53 1.17 5.90
CA LEU A 5 4.08 -0.18 6.04
C LEU A 5 5.19 -0.39 5.00
N THR A 6 6.17 -1.20 5.35
CA THR A 6 7.26 -1.61 4.46
C THR A 6 7.05 -3.03 3.97
N LEU A 7 7.84 -3.44 2.98
CA LEU A 7 7.89 -4.82 2.54
C LEU A 7 8.24 -5.79 3.68
N GLU A 8 9.12 -5.39 4.60
CA GLU A 8 9.51 -6.19 5.77
C GLU A 8 8.31 -6.45 6.70
N ASP A 9 7.48 -5.43 6.93
CA ASP A 9 6.25 -5.57 7.73
C ASP A 9 5.31 -6.60 7.10
N LEU A 10 5.10 -6.51 5.78
CA LEU A 10 4.26 -7.44 5.03
C LEU A 10 4.85 -8.86 5.04
N ASN A 11 6.16 -9.00 4.99
CA ASN A 11 6.85 -10.30 5.06
C ASN A 11 6.77 -10.94 6.45
N SER A 12 6.55 -10.15 7.49
CA SER A 12 6.27 -10.67 8.83
C SER A 12 4.88 -11.35 8.95
N LEU A 13 4.00 -11.18 7.96
CA LEU A 13 2.65 -11.75 7.96
C LEU A 13 2.63 -13.19 7.44
N THR A 14 1.79 -14.02 8.06
CA THR A 14 1.45 -15.35 7.54
C THR A 14 0.62 -15.26 6.25
N PHE A 15 0.52 -16.36 5.51
CA PHE A 15 -0.30 -16.43 4.29
C PHE A 15 -1.77 -16.04 4.56
N SER A 16 -2.38 -16.57 5.61
CA SER A 16 -3.77 -16.25 5.98
C SER A 16 -3.94 -14.76 6.33
N GLN A 17 -2.98 -14.17 7.05
CA GLN A 17 -3.00 -12.75 7.37
C GLN A 17 -2.86 -11.88 6.11
N LYS A 18 -2.00 -12.27 5.16
CA LYS A 18 -1.89 -11.61 3.85
C LYS A 18 -3.23 -11.68 3.09
N GLN A 19 -3.92 -12.83 3.12
CA GLN A 19 -5.26 -12.95 2.51
C GLN A 19 -6.30 -12.05 3.19
N ALA A 20 -6.33 -12.02 4.52
CA ALA A 20 -7.23 -11.15 5.27
C ALA A 20 -6.97 -9.66 4.98
N LEU A 21 -5.70 -9.27 4.90
CA LEU A 21 -5.30 -7.90 4.55
C LEU A 21 -5.78 -7.51 3.15
N LYS A 22 -5.66 -8.42 2.17
CA LYS A 22 -6.19 -8.20 0.81
C LYS A 22 -7.70 -7.98 0.82
N LEU A 23 -8.45 -8.69 1.66
CA LEU A 23 -9.90 -8.54 1.75
C LEU A 23 -10.32 -7.22 2.40
N LEU A 24 -9.56 -6.75 3.39
CA LEU A 24 -9.81 -5.46 4.06
C LEU A 24 -9.46 -4.26 3.17
N TRP A 25 -8.54 -4.44 2.23
CA TRP A 25 -8.10 -3.37 1.36
C TRP A 25 -9.10 -3.07 0.25
N LEU A 26 -9.56 -1.82 0.23
CA LEU A 26 -10.28 -1.18 -0.87
C LEU A 26 -9.31 -0.20 -1.55
N PRO A 27 -8.71 -0.57 -2.70
CA PRO A 27 -7.72 0.26 -3.37
C PRO A 27 -8.29 1.61 -3.80
N ALA A 28 -7.49 2.66 -3.61
CA ALA A 28 -7.76 4.01 -4.08
C ALA A 28 -6.56 4.57 -4.86
N VAL A 29 -6.81 5.61 -5.66
CA VAL A 29 -5.74 6.34 -6.34
C VAL A 29 -4.79 6.96 -5.30
N ASN A 30 -3.49 6.90 -5.59
CA ASN A 30 -2.36 7.26 -4.72
C ASN A 30 -2.10 6.31 -3.54
N ASP A 31 -2.79 5.17 -3.46
CA ASP A 31 -2.38 4.11 -2.55
C ASP A 31 -1.00 3.59 -2.92
N ARG A 32 -0.20 3.25 -1.91
CA ARG A 32 1.03 2.50 -2.10
C ARG A 32 0.74 1.01 -1.97
N ALA A 33 1.29 0.22 -2.86
CA ALA A 33 1.11 -1.22 -2.88
C ALA A 33 2.38 -1.91 -3.37
N VAL A 34 2.45 -3.22 -3.10
CA VAL A 34 3.43 -4.11 -3.67
C VAL A 34 2.71 -5.16 -4.51
N ALA A 35 3.20 -5.40 -5.72
CA ALA A 35 2.76 -6.51 -6.58
C ALA A 35 3.86 -7.56 -6.65
N SER A 36 3.49 -8.84 -6.55
CA SER A 36 4.44 -9.93 -6.83
C SER A 36 4.44 -10.22 -8.33
N VAL A 37 5.55 -9.94 -8.99
CA VAL A 37 5.74 -10.06 -10.44
C VAL A 37 6.57 -11.30 -10.74
N CYS A 38 6.13 -12.12 -11.69
CA CYS A 38 6.88 -13.29 -12.13
C CYS A 38 8.10 -12.84 -12.95
N LYS A 39 9.30 -13.18 -12.46
CA LYS A 39 10.56 -12.90 -13.15
C LYS A 39 11.03 -14.08 -13.99
N ASP A 40 10.86 -15.28 -13.45
CA ASP A 40 11.19 -16.54 -14.12
C ASP A 40 10.13 -17.60 -13.78
N ALA A 41 9.33 -17.94 -14.77
CA ALA A 41 8.26 -18.91 -14.63
C ALA A 41 8.77 -20.37 -14.57
N GLU A 42 9.95 -20.67 -15.13
CA GLU A 42 10.50 -22.03 -15.11
C GLU A 42 11.02 -22.38 -13.72
N ASN A 43 11.62 -21.40 -13.03
CA ASN A 43 12.20 -21.55 -11.70
C ASN A 43 11.29 -21.06 -10.56
N ASP A 44 10.05 -20.65 -10.87
CA ASP A 44 9.05 -20.11 -9.91
C ASP A 44 9.58 -18.90 -9.10
N ILE A 45 10.35 -18.02 -9.76
CA ILE A 45 10.97 -16.86 -9.14
C ILE A 45 10.06 -15.63 -9.33
N TYR A 46 9.67 -15.04 -8.21
CA TYR A 46 8.89 -13.80 -8.15
C TYR A 46 9.71 -12.69 -7.49
N GLU A 47 9.46 -11.47 -7.94
CA GLU A 47 10.03 -10.25 -7.39
C GLU A 47 8.89 -9.33 -6.93
N ASP A 48 9.10 -8.68 -5.79
CA ASP A 48 8.13 -7.74 -5.22
C ASP A 48 8.42 -6.34 -5.77
N LEU A 49 7.44 -5.79 -6.50
CA LEU A 49 7.50 -4.46 -7.09
C LEU A 49 6.62 -3.50 -6.30
N GLU A 50 7.23 -2.52 -5.63
CA GLU A 50 6.51 -1.42 -5.00
C GLU A 50 6.06 -0.39 -6.05
N PHE A 51 4.81 0.06 -5.94
CA PHE A 51 4.24 1.04 -6.86
C PHE A 51 3.19 1.91 -6.17
N VAL A 52 2.86 3.03 -6.83
CA VAL A 52 1.74 3.90 -6.47
C VAL A 52 0.59 3.63 -7.44
N VAL A 53 -0.62 3.46 -6.93
CA VAL A 53 -1.83 3.27 -7.74
C VAL A 53 -2.17 4.58 -8.46
N GLY A 54 -2.06 4.61 -9.78
CA GLY A 54 -2.49 5.72 -10.63
C GLY A 54 -3.97 5.62 -11.00
N GLU A 55 -4.48 4.40 -11.21
CA GLU A 55 -5.88 4.16 -11.58
C GLU A 55 -6.39 2.85 -10.99
N VAL A 56 -7.68 2.83 -10.64
CA VAL A 56 -8.39 1.62 -10.19
C VAL A 56 -9.46 1.27 -11.21
N ILE A 57 -9.24 0.17 -11.93
CA ILE A 57 -10.11 -0.30 -13.01
C ILE A 57 -10.95 -1.47 -12.49
N ILE A 58 -12.27 -1.36 -12.62
CA ILE A 58 -13.21 -2.40 -12.19
C ILE A 58 -13.88 -3.01 -13.42
N SER A 59 -13.72 -4.32 -13.62
CA SER A 59 -14.37 -5.04 -14.72
C SER A 59 -15.86 -5.26 -14.45
N GLU A 60 -16.64 -5.56 -15.49
CA GLU A 60 -18.07 -5.93 -15.35
C GLU A 60 -18.31 -7.11 -14.42
N ARG A 61 -17.30 -7.98 -14.25
CA ARG A 61 -17.34 -9.15 -13.37
C ARG A 61 -16.89 -8.84 -11.94
N GLY A 62 -16.55 -7.58 -11.63
CA GLY A 62 -16.09 -7.13 -10.32
C GLY A 62 -14.60 -7.37 -10.06
N THR A 63 -13.82 -7.80 -11.06
CA THR A 63 -12.36 -7.93 -10.93
C THR A 63 -11.74 -6.54 -10.86
N ILE A 64 -10.83 -6.33 -9.91
CA ILE A 64 -10.13 -5.05 -9.72
C ILE A 64 -8.71 -5.17 -10.27
N THR A 65 -8.37 -4.28 -11.19
CA THR A 65 -7.03 -4.11 -11.76
C THR A 65 -6.51 -2.73 -11.36
N LEU A 66 -5.25 -2.67 -10.93
CA LEU A 66 -4.56 -1.47 -10.49
C LEU A 66 -3.56 -1.07 -11.56
N LYS A 67 -3.65 0.16 -12.07
CA LYS A 67 -2.65 0.75 -12.95
C LYS A 67 -1.62 1.48 -12.10
N ARG A 68 -0.34 1.24 -12.33
CA ARG A 68 0.77 1.99 -11.74
C ARG A 68 0.75 3.43 -12.24
N LEU A 69 1.00 4.38 -11.33
CA LEU A 69 1.28 5.76 -11.67
C LEU A 69 2.72 5.86 -12.19
N ARG A 70 2.89 6.20 -13.47
CA ARG A 70 4.20 6.50 -14.05
C ARG A 70 4.64 7.90 -13.64
N MET A 71 5.93 8.04 -13.31
CA MET A 71 6.53 9.37 -13.18
C MET A 71 6.91 9.92 -14.56
N PRO A 72 6.83 11.25 -14.80
CA PRO A 72 7.19 11.84 -16.09
C PRO A 72 8.61 11.52 -16.57
N GLU A 73 9.54 11.25 -15.65
CA GLU A 73 10.93 10.87 -15.93
C GLU A 73 11.08 9.41 -16.41
N GLU A 74 10.08 8.54 -16.18
CA GLU A 74 10.05 7.16 -16.70
C GLU A 74 9.56 7.10 -18.16
N LEU A 75 9.17 8.24 -18.74
CA LEU A 75 8.73 8.36 -20.12
C LEU A 75 9.88 8.73 -21.08
N THR A 76 11.11 8.93 -20.58
CA THR A 76 12.21 9.50 -21.37
C THR A 76 13.27 8.51 -21.85
N ASP A 77 13.16 7.21 -21.53
CA ASP A 77 14.12 6.22 -22.03
C ASP A 77 13.54 5.42 -23.22
N ASP A 78 14.16 5.69 -24.38
CA ASP A 78 14.20 4.93 -25.63
C ASP A 78 12.95 4.84 -26.51
N GLU A 79 12.67 5.91 -27.28
CA GLU A 79 12.59 5.78 -28.74
C GLU A 79 13.24 7.02 -29.41
N GLU A 80 14.38 6.83 -30.10
CA GLU A 80 14.85 7.81 -31.09
C GLU A 80 13.80 7.88 -32.22
N ILE A 81 12.88 8.84 -32.11
CA ILE A 81 11.98 9.19 -33.19
C ILE A 81 12.86 9.77 -34.32
N PRO A 82 12.91 9.18 -35.53
CA PRO A 82 13.61 9.82 -36.62
C PRO A 82 12.89 11.14 -36.92
N ALA A 83 13.58 12.24 -36.68
CA ALA A 83 13.11 13.58 -36.96
C ALA A 83 12.81 13.71 -38.46
N ASN A 84 11.55 13.50 -38.83
CA ASN A 84 11.03 14.04 -40.08
C ASN A 84 10.32 15.34 -39.72
N GLU A 85 11.02 16.44 -40.01
CA GLU A 85 10.47 17.78 -40.03
C GLU A 85 9.32 17.80 -41.04
N GLU A 86 8.08 17.85 -40.55
CA GLU A 86 6.97 18.68 -41.05
C GLU A 86 5.63 18.14 -40.51
N GLU A 87 4.79 19.09 -40.10
CA GLU A 87 3.43 18.94 -39.55
C GLU A 87 3.36 18.63 -38.05
N SER A 88 2.79 19.58 -37.32
CA SER A 88 2.26 19.39 -35.97
C SER A 88 0.95 18.60 -36.08
N PRO A 89 0.82 17.48 -35.36
CA PRO A 89 -0.43 17.08 -34.77
C PRO A 89 -0.30 17.15 -33.25
N GLU A 90 -1.40 17.49 -32.59
CA GLU A 90 -1.58 17.33 -31.14
C GLU A 90 -0.93 16.02 -30.70
N GLU A 91 0.03 16.08 -29.74
CA GLU A 91 0.70 14.90 -29.19
C GLU A 91 -0.35 13.98 -28.57
N VAL A 92 -0.85 13.04 -29.38
CA VAL A 92 -1.62 11.91 -28.89
C VAL A 92 -0.60 11.04 -28.17
N PHE A 93 -0.46 11.24 -26.85
CA PHE A 93 0.20 10.30 -25.97
C PHE A 93 -0.56 8.97 -26.08
N TYR A 94 -0.11 8.12 -27.00
CA TYR A 94 -0.49 6.72 -26.98
C TYR A 94 0.06 6.17 -25.67
N ASP A 95 -0.84 5.86 -24.75
CA ASP A 95 -0.57 5.15 -23.50
C ASP A 95 -0.01 3.78 -23.91
N VAL A 96 1.32 3.71 -24.14
CA VAL A 96 2.02 2.50 -24.54
C VAL A 96 1.75 1.48 -23.44
N PHE A 97 0.94 0.48 -23.76
CA PHE A 97 0.54 -0.57 -22.83
C PHE A 97 1.78 -1.38 -22.46
N ASP A 98 2.41 -1.02 -21.35
CA ASP A 98 3.48 -1.82 -20.75
C ASP A 98 2.81 -2.86 -19.83
N PRO A 99 2.96 -4.16 -20.10
CA PRO A 99 2.49 -5.22 -19.21
C PRO A 99 2.95 -5.05 -17.75
N GLY A 100 4.03 -4.29 -17.50
CA GLY A 100 4.54 -3.94 -16.17
C GLY A 100 3.73 -2.88 -15.41
N ASP A 101 2.65 -2.34 -15.99
CA ASP A 101 1.86 -1.27 -15.35
C ASP A 101 0.55 -1.74 -14.71
N TYR A 102 0.07 -2.93 -15.05
CA TYR A 102 -1.27 -3.37 -14.66
C TYR A 102 -1.20 -4.60 -13.78
N PHE A 103 -1.74 -4.49 -12.56
CA PHE A 103 -1.70 -5.56 -11.57
C PHE A 103 -3.10 -5.94 -11.11
N LEU A 104 -3.40 -7.24 -11.07
CA LEU A 104 -4.61 -7.73 -10.41
C LEU A 104 -4.51 -7.45 -8.91
N LYS A 105 -5.57 -6.88 -8.31
CA LYS A 105 -5.64 -6.62 -6.86
C LYS A 105 -5.31 -7.86 -6.03
N GLU A 106 -5.73 -9.03 -6.49
CA GLU A 106 -5.52 -10.31 -5.80
C GLU A 106 -4.03 -10.67 -5.66
N ASN A 107 -3.17 -10.13 -6.54
CA ASN A 107 -1.72 -10.33 -6.52
C ASN A 107 -0.97 -9.19 -5.83
N CYS A 108 -1.70 -8.22 -5.26
CA CYS A 108 -1.13 -7.05 -4.61
C CYS A 108 -1.35 -7.09 -3.09
N LEU A 109 -0.47 -6.41 -2.35
CA LEU A 109 -0.66 -6.11 -0.93
C LEU A 109 -0.54 -4.59 -0.69
N PRO A 110 -1.38 -4.00 0.16
CA PRO A 110 -1.30 -2.58 0.47
C PRO A 110 -0.13 -2.28 1.40
N LEU A 111 0.58 -1.18 1.13
CA LEU A 111 1.50 -0.55 2.07
C LEU A 111 0.73 0.54 2.81
N PHE A 112 -0.09 0.13 3.77
CA PHE A 112 -1.02 1.06 4.44
C PHE A 112 -0.29 2.20 5.16
N ASN A 113 -0.84 3.41 5.03
CA ASN A 113 -0.47 4.53 5.90
C ASN A 113 -1.22 4.47 7.25
N ILE A 114 -0.83 5.35 8.17
CA ILE A 114 -1.44 5.49 9.51
C ILE A 114 -2.97 5.62 9.45
N GLY A 115 -3.49 6.49 8.56
CA GLY A 115 -4.93 6.71 8.43
C GLY A 115 -5.68 5.46 7.93
N GLN A 116 -5.08 4.74 6.99
CA GLN A 116 -5.62 3.47 6.48
C GLN A 116 -5.61 2.39 7.57
N LEU A 117 -4.54 2.27 8.35
CA LEU A 117 -4.47 1.32 9.46
C LEU A 117 -5.53 1.60 10.52
N ILE A 118 -5.71 2.87 10.92
CA ILE A 118 -6.78 3.29 11.83
C ILE A 118 -8.15 2.89 11.27
N ASN A 119 -8.39 3.14 9.98
CA ASN A 119 -9.65 2.78 9.34
C ASN A 119 -9.86 1.25 9.30
N CYS A 120 -8.82 0.47 9.02
CA CYS A 120 -8.87 -0.99 9.06
C CYS A 120 -9.21 -1.49 10.46
N LEU A 121 -8.53 -0.99 11.50
CA LEU A 121 -8.78 -1.33 12.91
C LEU A 121 -10.22 -1.05 13.34
N ARG A 122 -10.81 0.05 12.88
CA ARG A 122 -12.23 0.37 13.15
C ARG A 122 -13.20 -0.67 12.62
N ASN A 123 -12.81 -1.39 11.57
CA ASN A 123 -13.62 -2.44 10.94
C ASN A 123 -13.33 -3.84 11.49
N THR A 124 -12.40 -3.98 12.45
CA THR A 124 -12.15 -5.24 13.17
C THR A 124 -12.84 -5.26 14.53
N LYS A 125 -12.74 -6.38 15.27
CA LYS A 125 -13.29 -6.51 16.62
C LYS A 125 -12.69 -5.50 17.59
N ALA A 126 -11.39 -5.19 17.45
CA ALA A 126 -10.71 -4.18 18.25
C ALA A 126 -11.36 -2.80 18.12
N GLY A 127 -11.89 -2.47 16.94
CA GLY A 127 -12.56 -1.20 16.67
C GLY A 127 -14.01 -1.09 17.16
N GLN A 128 -14.69 -2.20 17.45
CA GLN A 128 -16.13 -2.19 17.75
C GLN A 128 -16.49 -1.42 19.03
N GLY A 129 -15.59 -1.42 20.02
CA GLY A 129 -15.75 -0.65 21.24
C GLY A 129 -15.25 0.80 21.15
N GLY A 130 -14.67 1.18 20.01
CA GLY A 130 -13.80 2.34 19.90
C GLY A 130 -12.46 2.13 20.61
N PHE A 131 -11.49 2.98 20.30
CA PHE A 131 -10.19 3.04 20.97
C PHE A 131 -9.73 4.49 21.06
N SER A 132 -8.88 4.77 22.04
CA SER A 132 -8.16 6.03 22.19
C SER A 132 -6.72 5.82 21.77
N LEU A 133 -6.17 6.78 21.04
CA LEU A 133 -4.76 6.83 20.68
C LEU A 133 -4.12 8.01 21.39
N ASP A 134 -3.17 7.73 22.26
CA ASP A 134 -2.37 8.73 22.94
C ASP A 134 -1.11 9.01 22.13
N ILE A 135 -0.94 10.28 21.74
CA ILE A 135 0.22 10.76 20.99
C ILE A 135 1.11 11.53 21.96
N PRO A 136 2.36 11.09 22.19
CA PRO A 136 3.26 11.76 23.12
C PRO A 136 3.67 13.13 22.60
N PRO A 137 4.03 14.07 23.50
CA PRO A 137 4.60 15.35 23.09
C PRO A 137 5.95 15.13 22.39
N ALA A 138 6.33 16.05 21.50
CA ALA A 138 7.58 15.95 20.73
C ALA A 138 8.86 16.01 21.59
N SER A 139 8.77 16.48 22.84
CA SER A 139 9.90 16.60 23.76
C SER A 139 9.43 16.58 25.21
N GLY A 140 10.30 16.12 26.12
CA GLY A 140 10.03 16.05 27.57
C GLY A 140 10.09 14.61 28.08
N ILE A 141 9.88 14.43 29.39
CA ILE A 141 9.90 13.10 30.02
C ILE A 141 8.79 12.21 29.45
N GLU A 142 7.63 12.80 29.18
CA GLU A 142 6.47 12.13 28.56
C GLU A 142 6.71 11.76 27.08
N ALA A 143 7.76 12.27 26.43
CA ALA A 143 8.10 11.88 25.05
C ALA A 143 8.70 10.47 25.00
N GLU A 144 9.37 10.03 26.07
CA GLU A 144 9.94 8.68 26.19
C GLU A 144 8.86 7.62 26.45
N GLU A 145 7.62 8.04 26.66
CA GLU A 145 6.50 7.12 26.86
C GLU A 145 5.98 6.49 25.57
N GLY A 146 6.35 7.00 24.40
CA GLY A 146 5.92 6.44 23.12
C GLY A 146 4.40 6.58 22.85
N TYR A 147 3.94 5.99 21.75
CA TYR A 147 2.54 5.95 21.37
C TYR A 147 1.82 4.86 22.14
N ARG A 148 0.59 5.13 22.58
CA ARG A 148 -0.23 4.13 23.29
C ARG A 148 -1.61 4.04 22.70
N ILE A 149 -2.14 2.83 22.63
CA ILE A 149 -3.55 2.60 22.35
C ILE A 149 -4.25 2.08 23.61
N SER A 150 -5.47 2.55 23.85
CA SER A 150 -6.30 2.11 24.97
C SER A 150 -7.72 1.86 24.51
N ASP A 151 -8.40 0.92 25.16
CA ASP A 151 -9.83 0.67 25.00
C ASP A 151 -10.58 0.93 26.32
N ARG A 152 -11.85 0.52 26.39
CA ARG A 152 -12.67 0.68 27.61
C ARG A 152 -12.18 -0.12 28.82
N PHE A 153 -11.29 -1.08 28.64
CA PHE A 153 -10.72 -1.94 29.68
C PHE A 153 -9.33 -1.47 30.13
N GLY A 154 -8.72 -0.53 29.41
CA GLY A 154 -7.44 0.10 29.79
C GLY A 154 -6.45 0.16 28.63
N GLU A 155 -5.17 0.23 28.98
CA GLU A 155 -4.08 0.17 28.01
C GLU A 155 -4.03 -1.20 27.34
N VAL A 156 -4.01 -1.20 26.00
CA VAL A 156 -3.93 -2.41 25.19
C VAL A 156 -2.49 -2.67 24.79
N ASP A 157 -1.78 -1.65 24.28
CA ASP A 157 -0.41 -1.78 23.80
C ASP A 157 0.28 -0.41 23.65
N ARG A 158 1.61 -0.44 23.54
CA ARG A 158 2.49 0.73 23.41
C ARG A 158 3.66 0.41 22.47
N ASP A 159 4.07 1.40 21.69
CA ASP A 159 5.24 1.32 20.80
C ASP A 159 5.88 2.70 20.57
N ASP A 160 7.15 2.72 20.17
CA ASP A 160 7.89 3.96 19.88
C ASP A 160 7.47 4.57 18.54
N GLU A 161 7.02 3.74 17.59
CA GLU A 161 6.46 4.20 16.30
C GLU A 161 4.97 3.91 16.19
N LEU A 162 4.18 4.96 15.91
CA LEU A 162 2.72 4.84 15.79
C LEU A 162 2.28 3.79 14.75
N ILE A 163 2.99 3.71 13.63
CA ILE A 163 2.61 2.78 12.58
C ILE A 163 2.83 1.32 12.99
N ASP A 164 3.90 1.06 13.73
CA ASP A 164 4.23 -0.28 14.23
C ASP A 164 3.23 -0.71 15.29
N LEU A 165 2.86 0.20 16.20
CA LEU A 165 1.77 0.00 17.16
C LEU A 165 0.47 -0.40 16.44
N LEU A 166 0.01 0.41 15.48
CA LEU A 166 -1.24 0.15 14.77
C LEU A 166 -1.20 -1.15 13.96
N PHE A 167 -0.06 -1.44 13.33
CA PHE A 167 0.13 -2.66 12.55
C PHE A 167 0.15 -3.90 13.43
N LYS A 168 0.84 -3.86 14.57
CA LYS A 168 0.88 -4.94 15.57
C LYS A 168 -0.53 -5.32 16.00
N ILE A 169 -1.35 -4.34 16.35
CA ILE A 169 -2.75 -4.58 16.77
C ILE A 169 -3.56 -5.14 15.59
N LEU A 170 -3.42 -4.57 14.38
CA LEU A 170 -4.15 -5.05 13.22
C LEU A 170 -3.80 -6.51 12.92
N LYS A 171 -2.52 -6.85 12.98
CA LYS A 171 -1.99 -8.20 12.74
C LYS A 171 -2.60 -9.26 13.67
N GLU A 172 -2.93 -8.91 14.91
CA GLU A 172 -3.62 -9.82 15.85
C GLU A 172 -5.10 -10.05 15.49
N GLN A 173 -5.68 -9.19 14.65
CA GLN A 173 -7.08 -9.27 14.20
C GLN A 173 -7.26 -9.87 12.81
N LEU A 174 -6.16 -10.08 12.06
CA LEU A 174 -6.12 -10.71 10.73
C LEU A 174 -6.11 -12.23 10.84
#